data_AF-A0A1A9BUJ0-F1
#
_entry.id   AF-A0A1A9BUJ0-F1
#
_cell.length_a   1.000
_cell.length_b   1.000
_cell.length_c   1.000
_cell.angle_alpha   90.00
_cell.angle_beta   90.00
_cell.angle_gamma   90.00
#
_symmetry.space_group_name_H-M   'P 1'
#
loop_
_entity.id
_entity.type
_entity.pdbx_description
1 polymer ?
#
loop_
_entity_poly.entity_id
_entity_poly.type
_entity_poly.pdbx_seq_one_letter_code
_entity_poly.pdbx_strand_id
1 'polypeptide(L)'
;MSRPATRLRLADTGGRARLHTAPTEATAGEITHLRACAQADSLDVDDWPEYGSLPWLQLPPDDPRVYVATLEAAELHRMHVERIAADAHTQAFNVLRTAAEARAARKGTMRTRTPHMLTPTPGWPPIQIPGRPGEYLTYQESSA
;
A
#
# COMPACT_ATOMS: atom_id res chain seq x y z
N MET A 1 -36.33 44.58 14.16
CA MET A 1 -35.70 43.86 13.03
C MET A 1 -34.26 44.34 12.90
N SER A 2 -33.32 43.69 13.60
CA SER A 2 -31.90 44.05 13.58
C SER A 2 -31.15 43.18 12.57
N ARG A 3 -30.50 43.82 11.60
CA ARG A 3 -29.56 43.19 10.67
C ARG A 3 -28.29 42.78 11.44
N PRO A 4 -27.77 41.55 11.27
CA PRO A 4 -26.49 41.19 11.85
C PRO A 4 -25.34 41.90 11.13
N ALA A 5 -24.40 42.37 11.93
CA ALA A 5 -23.22 43.11 11.53
C ALA A 5 -22.31 42.31 10.60
N THR A 6 -21.83 43.03 9.61
CA THR A 6 -20.63 42.83 8.79
C THR A 6 -19.65 41.79 9.35
N ARG A 7 -19.51 40.66 8.65
CA ARG A 7 -18.37 39.74 8.80
C ARG A 7 -17.09 40.52 8.51
N LEU A 8 -16.33 40.83 9.55
CA LEU A 8 -15.00 41.39 9.40
C LEU A 8 -14.13 40.36 8.67
N ARG A 9 -13.41 40.82 7.64
CA ARG A 9 -12.54 40.00 6.80
C ARG A 9 -11.41 39.41 7.64
N LEU A 10 -11.43 38.08 7.77
CA LEU A 10 -10.29 37.25 8.13
C LEU A 10 -9.33 37.23 6.94
N ALA A 11 -8.34 38.11 6.92
CA ALA A 11 -7.07 37.97 6.18
C ALA A 11 -6.31 39.29 6.30
N ASP A 12 -5.74 39.55 7.47
CA ASP A 12 -4.58 40.43 7.54
C ASP A 12 -3.33 39.56 7.70
N THR A 13 -2.33 39.93 6.93
CA THR A 13 -1.23 39.09 6.47
C THR A 13 -0.23 38.70 7.56
N GLY A 14 -0.42 37.54 8.20
CA GLY A 14 0.60 36.88 9.02
C GLY A 14 0.95 35.50 8.44
N GLY A 15 2.23 35.24 8.16
CA GLY A 15 2.74 33.86 8.06
C GLY A 15 2.72 33.16 6.69
N ARG A 16 2.85 33.87 5.56
CA ARG A 16 3.25 33.20 4.30
C ARG A 16 4.76 33.04 4.23
N ALA A 17 5.32 32.16 5.06
CA ALA A 17 6.66 31.65 4.83
C ALA A 17 6.66 30.93 3.47
N ARG A 18 7.20 31.59 2.43
CA ARG A 18 7.41 30.95 1.14
C ARG A 18 8.74 30.26 1.21
N LEU A 19 8.77 28.94 1.03
CA LEU A 19 10.00 28.27 0.65
C LEU A 19 10.43 28.85 -0.70
N HIS A 20 11.50 29.66 -0.69
CA HIS A 20 11.99 30.35 -1.89
C HIS A 20 12.76 29.42 -2.82
N THR A 21 13.27 28.30 -2.30
CA THR A 21 13.99 27.26 -3.03
C THR A 21 13.74 25.91 -2.37
N ALA A 22 13.32 24.91 -3.14
CA ALA A 22 13.28 23.52 -2.68
C ALA A 22 14.59 22.82 -3.08
N PRO A 23 15.13 21.91 -2.24
CA PRO A 23 16.27 21.09 -2.63
C PRO A 23 15.93 20.27 -3.88
N THR A 24 16.86 20.15 -4.83
CA THR A 24 16.61 19.49 -6.13
C THR A 24 16.25 18.01 -5.99
N GLU A 25 16.67 17.37 -4.89
CA GLU A 25 16.40 15.95 -4.61
C GLU A 25 15.25 15.73 -3.63
N ALA A 26 14.62 16.81 -3.13
CA ALA A 26 13.54 16.69 -2.16
C ALA A 26 12.26 16.14 -2.79
N THR A 27 11.69 15.14 -2.14
CA THR A 27 10.36 14.60 -2.43
C THR A 27 9.28 15.62 -2.09
N ALA A 28 8.08 15.44 -2.67
CA ALA A 28 6.93 16.29 -2.34
C ALA A 28 6.57 16.24 -0.84
N GLY A 29 6.76 15.08 -0.18
CA GLY A 29 6.57 14.91 1.25
C GLY A 29 7.55 15.73 2.07
N GLU A 30 8.83 15.72 1.72
CA GLU A 30 9.87 16.52 2.38
C GLU A 30 9.63 18.03 2.17
N ILE A 31 9.26 18.46 0.97
CA ILE A 31 8.91 19.86 0.70
C ILE A 31 7.70 20.29 1.54
N THR A 32 6.70 19.41 1.69
CA THR A 32 5.51 19.68 2.51
C THR A 32 5.88 19.81 3.98
N HIS A 33 6.72 18.91 4.49
CA HIS A 33 7.21 18.95 5.86
C HIS A 33 8.01 20.24 6.15
N LEU A 34 8.97 20.59 5.28
CA LEU A 34 9.73 21.84 5.40
C LEU A 34 8.83 23.08 5.42
N ARG A 35 7.75 23.05 4.63
CA ARG A 35 6.79 24.14 4.61
C ARG A 35 6.00 24.21 5.93
N ALA A 36 5.59 23.07 6.47
CA ALA A 36 4.90 23.01 7.75
C ALA A 36 5.77 23.56 8.89
N CYS A 37 7.04 23.16 8.95
CA CYS A 37 8.02 23.71 9.90
C CYS A 37 8.15 25.23 9.76
N ALA A 38 8.40 25.73 8.55
CA ALA A 38 8.54 27.17 8.32
C ALA A 38 7.27 27.98 8.68
N GLN A 39 6.09 27.38 8.55
CA GLN A 39 4.84 27.99 8.98
C GLN A 39 4.71 28.00 10.51
N ALA A 40 5.07 26.91 11.19
CA ALA A 40 5.10 26.85 12.65
C ALA A 40 6.09 27.87 13.23
N ASP A 41 7.33 27.90 12.71
CA ASP A 41 8.37 28.86 13.10
C ASP A 41 7.89 30.32 12.92
N SER A 42 7.14 30.60 11.85
CA SER A 42 6.64 31.96 11.57
C SER A 42 5.59 32.47 12.57
N LEU A 43 5.03 31.57 13.39
CA LEU A 43 4.04 31.90 14.41
C LEU A 43 4.66 32.18 15.77
N ASP A 44 5.98 31.97 15.94
CA ASP A 44 6.71 32.21 17.19
C ASP A 44 6.10 31.45 18.39
N VAL A 45 5.77 30.17 18.15
CA VAL A 45 5.17 29.26 19.13
C VAL A 45 6.10 28.06 19.30
N ASP A 46 6.70 27.94 20.48
CA ASP A 46 7.64 26.85 20.78
C ASP A 46 7.01 25.67 21.54
N ASP A 47 5.80 25.85 22.08
CA ASP A 47 5.08 24.83 22.85
C ASP A 47 3.57 24.87 22.53
N TRP A 48 3.00 23.70 22.26
CA TRP A 48 1.59 23.54 21.95
C TRP A 48 1.08 22.17 22.42
N PRO A 49 -0.20 22.08 22.82
CA PRO A 49 -0.79 20.81 23.20
C PRO A 49 -1.05 19.92 21.99
N GLU A 50 -1.04 18.60 22.20
CA GLU A 50 -1.39 17.61 21.17
C GLU A 50 -2.78 17.91 20.58
N TYR A 51 -2.91 17.84 19.25
CA TYR A 51 -4.18 18.05 18.57
C TYR A 51 -5.28 17.13 19.09
N GLY A 52 -6.46 17.69 19.38
CA GLY A 52 -7.61 16.95 19.89
C GLY A 52 -7.53 16.56 21.36
N SER A 53 -6.41 16.86 22.05
CA SER A 53 -6.30 16.70 23.50
C SER A 53 -7.22 17.69 24.24
N LEU A 54 -7.53 17.42 25.52
CA LEU A 54 -8.33 18.34 26.32
C LEU A 54 -7.70 19.75 26.43
N PRO A 55 -6.38 19.90 26.66
CA PRO A 55 -5.74 21.22 26.63
C PRO A 55 -5.89 21.93 25.27
N TRP A 56 -5.82 21.21 24.14
CA TRP A 56 -6.04 21.80 22.81
C TRP A 56 -7.48 22.28 22.62
N LEU A 57 -8.47 21.50 23.06
CA LEU A 57 -9.90 21.86 22.98
C LEU A 57 -10.27 23.07 23.84
N GLN A 58 -9.44 23.40 24.83
CA GLN A 58 -9.62 24.56 25.71
C GLN A 58 -8.97 25.83 25.15
N LEU A 59 -8.17 25.74 24.09
CA LEU A 59 -7.57 26.90 23.47
C LEU A 59 -8.62 27.75 22.73
N PRO A 60 -8.48 29.08 22.74
CA PRO A 60 -9.24 29.94 21.85
C PRO A 60 -9.00 29.58 20.37
N PRO A 61 -10.01 29.69 19.50
CA PRO A 61 -9.89 29.30 18.10
C PRO A 61 -8.91 30.19 17.29
N ASP A 62 -8.59 31.37 17.79
CA ASP A 62 -7.62 32.32 17.24
C ASP A 62 -6.21 32.20 17.85
N ASP A 63 -6.02 31.28 18.81
CA ASP A 63 -4.71 31.00 19.40
C ASP A 63 -3.81 30.30 18.36
N PRO A 64 -2.59 30.81 18.06
CA PRO A 64 -1.71 30.22 17.07
C PRO A 64 -1.32 28.77 17.39
N ARG A 65 -1.32 28.37 18.67
CA ARG A 65 -1.08 26.98 19.10
C ARG A 65 -2.09 26.00 18.51
N VAL A 66 -3.33 26.43 18.26
CA VAL A 66 -4.35 25.59 17.61
C VAL A 66 -3.91 25.21 16.21
N TYR A 67 -3.40 26.18 15.45
CA TYR A 67 -2.95 25.97 14.08
C TYR A 67 -1.68 25.10 14.03
N VAL A 68 -0.69 25.37 14.90
CA VAL A 68 0.55 24.58 14.95
C VAL A 68 0.27 23.12 15.30
N ALA A 69 -0.55 22.86 16.33
CA ALA A 69 -0.95 21.49 16.68
C ALA A 69 -1.69 20.78 15.53
N THR A 70 -2.53 21.51 14.78
CA THR A 70 -3.23 20.97 13.61
C THR A 70 -2.26 20.61 12.48
N LEU A 71 -1.24 21.46 12.23
CA LEU A 71 -0.19 21.18 11.25
C LEU A 71 0.63 19.95 11.63
N GLU A 72 1.04 19.84 12.90
CA GLU A 72 1.77 18.68 13.40
C GLU A 72 0.97 17.39 13.20
N ALA A 73 -0.31 17.40 13.60
CA ALA A 73 -1.19 16.24 13.43
C ALA A 73 -1.38 15.85 11.96
N ALA A 74 -1.48 16.82 11.05
CA ALA A 74 -1.56 16.58 9.62
C ALA A 74 -0.28 15.92 9.08
N GLU A 75 0.89 16.38 9.50
CA GLU A 75 2.17 15.78 9.10
C GLU A 75 2.35 14.37 9.67
N LEU A 76 2.02 14.16 10.95
CA LEU A 76 2.04 12.84 11.57
C LEU A 76 1.11 11.86 10.82
N HIS A 77 -0.07 12.32 10.41
CA HIS A 77 -0.99 11.52 9.62
C HIS A 77 -0.40 11.17 8.24
N ARG A 78 0.17 12.14 7.53
CA ARG A 78 0.82 11.90 6.22
C ARG A 78 1.92 10.85 6.33
N MET A 79 2.82 11.01 7.30
CA MET A 79 3.91 10.06 7.58
C MET A 79 3.38 8.68 7.97
N HIS A 80 2.28 8.62 8.72
CA HIS A 80 1.64 7.37 9.09
C HIS A 80 1.10 6.60 7.87
N VAL A 81 0.43 7.30 6.95
CA VAL A 81 -0.08 6.71 5.70
C VAL A 81 1.06 6.20 4.83
N GLU A 82 2.15 6.96 4.70
CA GLU A 82 3.35 6.54 3.97
C GLU A 82 3.97 5.28 4.58
N ARG A 83 4.04 5.21 5.92
CA ARG A 83 4.52 4.02 6.64
C ARG A 83 3.64 2.80 6.36
N ILE A 84 2.31 2.93 6.44
CA ILE A 84 1.39 1.82 6.12
C ILE A 84 1.62 1.31 4.70
N ALA A 85 1.80 2.21 3.73
CA ALA A 85 2.05 1.83 2.35
C ALA A 85 3.38 1.08 2.19
N ALA A 86 4.44 1.53 2.86
CA ALA A 86 5.75 0.88 2.86
C ALA A 86 5.71 -0.51 3.50
N ASP A 87 5.00 -0.65 4.62
CA ASP A 87 4.81 -1.93 5.31
C ASP A 87 4.03 -2.92 4.43
N ALA A 88 2.95 -2.46 3.80
CA ALA A 88 2.14 -3.27 2.88
C ALA A 88 2.95 -3.73 1.67
N HIS A 89 3.79 -2.87 1.10
CA HIS A 89 4.69 -3.22 0.01
C HIS A 89 5.69 -4.31 0.41
N THR A 90 6.31 -4.14 1.58
CA THR A 90 7.25 -5.11 2.15
C THR A 90 6.58 -6.47 2.40
N GLN A 91 5.38 -6.46 2.96
CA GLN A 91 4.60 -7.67 3.18
C GLN A 91 4.26 -8.37 1.86
N ALA A 92 3.82 -7.63 0.84
CA ALA A 92 3.52 -8.19 -0.47
C ALA A 92 4.75 -8.84 -1.12
N PHE A 93 5.91 -8.18 -1.05
CA PHE A 93 7.17 -8.73 -1.56
C PHE A 93 7.53 -10.04 -0.85
N ASN A 94 7.42 -10.07 0.48
CA ASN A 94 7.68 -11.27 1.28
C ASN A 94 6.74 -12.42 0.92
N VAL A 95 5.44 -12.15 0.77
CA VAL A 95 4.45 -13.17 0.36
C VAL A 95 4.80 -13.74 -1.01
N LEU A 96 5.15 -12.90 -1.99
CA LEU A 96 5.53 -13.35 -3.33
C LEU A 96 6.79 -14.21 -3.30
N ARG A 97 7.80 -13.81 -2.53
CA ARG A 97 9.04 -14.57 -2.34
C ARG A 97 8.76 -15.93 -1.71
N THR A 98 8.04 -15.98 -0.59
CA THR A 98 7.70 -17.23 0.10
C THR A 98 6.86 -18.15 -0.80
N ALA A 99 5.93 -17.59 -1.59
CA ALA A 99 5.17 -18.38 -2.55
C ALA A 99 6.04 -18.94 -3.69
N ALA A 100 7.05 -18.20 -4.16
CA ALA A 100 8.01 -18.70 -5.14
C ALA A 100 8.86 -19.84 -4.58
N GLU A 101 9.38 -19.69 -3.36
CA GLU A 101 10.13 -20.73 -2.64
C GLU A 101 9.29 -22.00 -2.45
N ALA A 102 8.03 -21.85 -2.03
CA ALA A 102 7.11 -22.97 -1.87
C ALA A 102 6.83 -23.71 -3.19
N ARG A 103 6.67 -22.97 -4.31
CA ARG A 103 6.52 -23.58 -5.64
C ARG A 103 7.80 -24.32 -6.08
N ALA A 104 8.98 -23.75 -5.84
CA ALA A 104 10.25 -24.38 -6.15
C ALA A 104 10.44 -25.69 -5.36
N ALA A 105 10.15 -25.68 -4.05
CA ALA A 105 10.21 -26.86 -3.20
C ALA A 105 9.22 -27.97 -3.65
N ARG A 106 8.00 -27.58 -4.09
CA ARG A 106 7.03 -28.53 -4.65
C ARG A 106 7.47 -29.11 -5.99
N LYS A 107 8.10 -28.32 -6.87
CA LYS A 107 8.62 -28.82 -8.15
C LYS A 107 9.68 -29.91 -7.95
N GLY A 108 10.52 -29.79 -6.91
CA GLY A 108 11.50 -30.81 -6.55
C GLY A 108 10.90 -32.09 -5.94
N THR A 109 9.71 -32.02 -5.36
CA THR A 109 9.03 -33.14 -4.67
C THR A 109 7.85 -33.73 -5.45
N MET A 110 7.47 -33.12 -6.58
CA MET A 110 6.52 -33.70 -7.53
C MET A 110 7.11 -35.00 -8.08
N ARG A 111 6.79 -36.11 -7.41
CA ARG A 111 6.88 -37.44 -7.99
C ARG A 111 5.92 -37.44 -9.17
N THR A 112 6.43 -37.15 -10.37
CA THR A 112 5.75 -37.50 -11.60
C THR A 112 5.53 -39.00 -11.50
N ARG A 113 4.27 -39.41 -11.27
CA ARG A 113 3.88 -40.81 -11.32
C ARG A 113 4.44 -41.34 -12.63
N THR A 114 5.20 -42.44 -12.58
CA THR A 114 5.71 -43.04 -13.81
C THR A 114 4.54 -43.20 -14.77
N PRO A 115 4.71 -42.82 -16.06
CA PRO A 115 3.66 -43.02 -17.05
C PRO A 115 3.17 -44.46 -16.94
N HIS A 116 1.90 -44.63 -16.59
CA HIS A 116 1.32 -45.96 -16.51
C HIS A 116 1.02 -46.40 -17.94
N MET A 117 1.40 -47.63 -18.30
CA MET A 117 0.95 -48.19 -19.56
C MET A 117 -0.56 -48.40 -19.49
N LEU A 118 -1.27 -47.97 -20.53
CA LEU A 118 -2.69 -48.23 -20.69
C LEU A 118 -2.86 -49.67 -21.18
N THR A 119 -3.61 -50.46 -20.42
CA THR A 119 -3.97 -51.83 -20.81
C THR A 119 -5.38 -51.83 -21.39
N PRO A 120 -5.57 -52.15 -22.68
CA PRO A 120 -6.91 -52.28 -23.24
C PRO A 120 -7.64 -53.42 -22.53
N THR A 121 -8.89 -53.16 -22.14
CA THR A 121 -9.77 -54.12 -21.45
C THR A 121 -10.71 -54.77 -22.47
N PRO A 122 -11.07 -56.07 -22.34
CA PRO A 122 -12.01 -56.72 -23.25
C PRO A 122 -13.33 -55.93 -23.36
N GLY A 123 -13.87 -55.81 -24.58
CA GLY A 123 -15.13 -55.12 -24.85
C GLY A 123 -15.05 -53.59 -24.94
N TRP A 124 -13.87 -52.99 -24.74
CA TRP A 124 -13.67 -51.56 -24.97
C TRP A 124 -13.38 -51.25 -26.44
N PRO A 125 -13.81 -50.07 -26.96
CA PRO A 125 -13.47 -49.65 -28.30
C PRO A 125 -11.96 -49.36 -28.43
N PRO A 126 -11.39 -49.47 -29.65
CA PRO A 126 -9.99 -49.14 -29.90
C PRO A 126 -9.63 -47.72 -29.43
N ILE A 127 -8.53 -47.58 -28.68
CA ILE A 127 -8.08 -46.29 -28.15
C ILE A 127 -6.95 -45.75 -29.04
N GLN A 128 -7.15 -44.59 -29.68
CA GLN A 128 -6.13 -44.00 -30.54
C GLN A 128 -4.91 -43.52 -29.73
N ILE A 129 -3.72 -43.83 -30.19
CA ILE A 129 -2.47 -43.42 -29.53
C ILE A 129 -2.16 -41.95 -29.88
N PRO A 130 -2.08 -41.03 -28.91
CA PRO A 130 -1.72 -39.64 -29.18
C PRO A 130 -0.36 -39.52 -29.87
N GLY A 131 -0.30 -38.77 -30.98
CA GLY A 131 0.92 -38.58 -31.77
C GLY A 131 1.20 -39.67 -32.82
N ARG A 132 0.36 -40.70 -32.92
CA ARG A 132 0.46 -41.76 -33.95
C ARG A 132 -0.87 -41.96 -34.67
N PRO A 133 -1.21 -41.09 -35.63
CA PRO A 133 -2.47 -41.21 -36.37
C PRO A 133 -2.54 -42.54 -37.12
N GLY A 134 -3.62 -43.28 -36.93
CA GLY A 134 -3.82 -44.63 -37.51
C GLY A 134 -3.39 -45.79 -36.60
N GLU A 135 -2.68 -45.54 -35.50
CA GLU A 135 -2.36 -46.55 -34.49
C GLU A 135 -3.39 -46.53 -33.35
N TYR A 136 -3.88 -47.72 -33.00
CA TYR A 136 -4.87 -47.92 -31.95
C TYR A 136 -4.42 -49.01 -30.97
N LEU A 137 -4.60 -48.76 -29.68
CA LEU A 137 -4.55 -49.77 -28.63
C LEU A 137 -5.84 -50.58 -28.67
N THR A 138 -5.73 -51.83 -29.08
CA THR A 138 -6.82 -52.81 -29.10
C THR A 138 -6.53 -53.94 -28.12
N TYR A 139 -7.58 -54.53 -27.55
CA TYR A 139 -7.42 -55.74 -26.76
C TYR A 139 -6.88 -56.87 -27.66
N GLN A 140 -5.76 -57.47 -27.27
CA GLN A 140 -5.25 -58.69 -27.89
C GLN A 140 -5.38 -59.81 -26.86
N GLU A 141 -6.12 -60.87 -27.20
CA GLU A 141 -6.07 -62.11 -26.44
C GLU A 141 -4.67 -62.69 -26.64
N SER A 142 -3.88 -62.71 -25.58
CA SER A 142 -2.61 -63.44 -25.57
C SER A 142 -2.94 -64.93 -25.74
N SER A 143 -2.93 -65.42 -26.98
CA SER A 143 -2.85 -66.86 -27.25
C SER A 143 -1.50 -67.36 -26.71
N ALA A 144 -1.57 -68.39 -25.88
CA ALA A 144 -0.49 -69.01 -25.10
C ALA A 144 0.81 -69.28 -25.88
#